data_AF-A0A9P7UNG6-F1
#
_entry.id   AF-A0A9P7UNG6-F1
#
_cell.length_a   1.000
_cell.length_b   1.000
_cell.length_c   1.000
_cell.angle_alpha   90.00
_cell.angle_beta   90.00
_cell.angle_gamma   90.00
#
_symmetry.space_group_name_H-M   'P 1'
#
loop_
_entity.id
_entity.type
_entity.pdbx_description
1 polymer ?
#
loop_
_entity_poly.entity_id
_entity_poly.type
_entity_poly.pdbx_seq_one_letter_code
_entity_poly.pdbx_strand_id
1 'polypeptide(L)'
;MSTATMETNNQNLVDSLVNQITTTNSIATLHTTLRGALRPDIREAALGGALSSGADPLNLLDLRTDTLGVLYILSARLNVPSFEVALPVPLPAWEVVENFCSQFIPEQARHAPERMFMLGDGILKYAAHLLNPKWAIIPLLNLVLRFLPTPNIFTPIHYQLLLTSLQTGHVGPVAPFLVKYPIDDIYNTAHYPGYKSNESPTTDLSYNDNLMYHYMAGIALTLAALPLSSELNPSADLSQPSTIPPPPPNFRLLTHALSYFETCITAPCASPNTPPSALQFEALKKLRLLQCIRYGGPKPLPKYTHPALSRLWKSSGTLFQPGLPVLPREERNSGGYAAFVQAFPGNIGSISNTSTNPTSSSSVPMVHPIRTLALRDRTLYEHDKNWGLILRVVAEAESGRWQVKQLTESYVRLGLSEIGKALGWIRDNDPAPVVQQGDQSVRALLLQMIESKTINASISADDIVTFHDNDPDVELEELLEQFGEPPAGQSSHTLSSVLTEIQNQTAQLQILEEQTAQSKRFLTQVVKNIGSGGGSAGFPGGYPQSFMMGGGASWVGDDEEGPLVYGHDDSMYS
;
A
#
# COMPACT_ATOMS: atom_id res chain seq x y z
N MET A 1 -17.63 54.57 -4.25
CA MET A 1 -16.36 55.18 -3.79
C MET A 1 -15.62 54.38 -2.71
N SER A 2 -16.24 53.39 -2.02
CA SER A 2 -15.55 52.61 -0.97
C SER A 2 -14.89 51.29 -1.43
N THR A 3 -15.24 50.77 -2.61
CA THR A 3 -14.69 49.51 -3.16
C THR A 3 -13.36 49.71 -3.87
N ALA A 4 -13.24 50.75 -4.69
CA ALA A 4 -12.01 51.09 -5.41
C ALA A 4 -10.83 51.38 -4.47
N THR A 5 -11.06 52.08 -3.34
CA THR A 5 -10.02 52.35 -2.34
C THR A 5 -9.59 51.11 -1.56
N MET A 6 -10.47 50.11 -1.39
CA MET A 6 -10.10 48.83 -0.80
C MET A 6 -9.27 47.97 -1.77
N GLU A 7 -9.60 47.97 -3.07
CA GLU A 7 -8.82 47.25 -4.10
C GLU A 7 -7.39 47.79 -4.24
N THR A 8 -7.22 49.11 -4.26
CA THR A 8 -5.88 49.73 -4.36
C THR A 8 -5.01 49.43 -3.12
N ASN A 9 -5.62 49.40 -1.93
CA ASN A 9 -4.90 49.02 -0.70
C ASN A 9 -4.48 47.54 -0.72
N ASN A 10 -5.31 46.65 -1.25
CA ASN A 10 -4.96 45.23 -1.37
C ASN A 10 -3.84 45.01 -2.38
N GLN A 11 -3.83 45.70 -3.52
CA GLN A 11 -2.76 45.58 -4.53
C GLN A 11 -1.40 46.07 -4.00
N ASN A 12 -1.37 47.19 -3.26
CA ASN A 12 -0.15 47.66 -2.62
C ASN A 12 0.39 46.68 -1.55
N LEU A 13 -0.49 45.91 -0.93
CA LEU A 13 -0.10 44.84 0.01
C LEU A 13 0.55 43.67 -0.73
N VAL A 14 0.01 43.25 -1.88
CA VAL A 14 0.61 42.16 -2.69
C VAL A 14 2.02 42.53 -3.14
N ASP A 15 2.22 43.76 -3.61
CA ASP A 15 3.56 44.25 -4.00
C ASP A 15 4.54 44.23 -2.82
N SER A 16 4.08 44.64 -1.63
CA SER A 16 4.88 44.58 -0.39
C SER A 16 5.26 43.14 -0.03
N LEU A 17 4.33 42.19 -0.15
CA LEU A 17 4.58 40.77 0.11
C LEU A 17 5.56 40.17 -0.91
N VAL A 18 5.45 40.51 -2.20
CA VAL A 18 6.38 40.04 -3.24
C VAL A 18 7.79 40.62 -3.03
N ASN A 19 7.87 41.89 -2.63
CA ASN A 19 9.16 42.48 -2.23
C ASN A 19 9.74 41.77 -1.01
N GLN A 20 8.93 41.37 -0.03
CA GLN A 20 9.40 40.60 1.12
C GLN A 20 9.87 39.20 0.73
N ILE A 21 9.17 38.52 -0.19
CA ILE A 21 9.57 37.19 -0.70
C ILE A 21 10.98 37.26 -1.30
N THR A 22 11.23 38.24 -2.16
CA THR A 22 12.51 38.38 -2.90
C THR A 22 13.66 38.95 -2.08
N THR A 23 13.40 39.61 -0.95
CA THR A 23 14.43 40.28 -0.13
C THR A 23 14.75 39.57 1.19
N THR A 24 13.90 38.64 1.63
CA THR A 24 14.05 38.02 2.96
C THR A 24 15.08 36.89 2.93
N ASN A 25 16.12 37.02 3.76
CA ASN A 25 17.17 35.99 3.91
C ASN A 25 16.80 34.83 4.85
N SER A 26 15.70 34.95 5.61
CA SER A 26 15.26 33.95 6.61
C SER A 26 13.89 33.36 6.24
N ILE A 27 13.89 32.09 5.83
CA ILE A 27 12.68 31.38 5.39
C ILE A 27 11.65 31.24 6.52
N ALA A 28 12.10 30.99 7.76
CA ALA A 28 11.21 30.90 8.92
C ALA A 28 10.52 32.25 9.24
N THR A 29 11.25 33.35 9.09
CA THR A 29 10.69 34.69 9.24
C THR A 29 9.71 34.98 8.12
N LEU A 30 10.04 34.63 6.87
CA LEU A 30 9.15 34.77 5.73
C LEU A 30 7.83 34.01 5.93
N HIS A 31 7.88 32.75 6.39
CA HIS A 31 6.68 31.98 6.72
C HIS A 31 5.81 32.71 7.76
N THR A 32 6.42 33.17 8.85
CA THR A 32 5.71 33.88 9.93
C THR A 32 5.05 35.15 9.41
N THR A 33 5.74 35.91 8.56
CA THR A 33 5.21 37.13 7.93
C THR A 33 4.08 36.81 6.96
N LEU A 34 4.26 35.89 6.02
CA LEU A 34 3.22 35.50 5.05
C LEU A 34 1.97 34.94 5.75
N ARG A 35 2.16 34.18 6.83
CA ARG A 35 1.07 33.64 7.63
C ARG A 35 0.36 34.71 8.46
N GLY A 36 1.11 35.60 9.10
CA GLY A 36 0.61 36.58 10.08
C GLY A 36 0.20 37.93 9.50
N ALA A 37 0.58 38.26 8.26
CA ALA A 37 0.38 39.59 7.68
C ALA A 37 -1.09 40.02 7.55
N LEU A 38 -2.01 39.06 7.34
CA LEU A 38 -3.42 39.34 7.03
C LEU A 38 -4.35 38.28 7.63
N ARG A 39 -5.63 38.66 7.82
CA ARG A 39 -6.70 37.70 8.13
C ARG A 39 -6.79 36.65 7.02
N PRO A 40 -7.09 35.37 7.32
CA PRO A 40 -7.05 34.28 6.34
C PRO A 40 -7.79 34.58 5.02
N ASP A 41 -9.04 35.04 5.10
CA ASP A 41 -9.87 35.29 3.89
C ASP A 41 -9.29 36.39 2.99
N ILE A 42 -8.76 37.45 3.61
CA ILE A 42 -8.15 38.58 2.89
C ILE A 42 -6.81 38.15 2.30
N ARG A 43 -6.06 37.32 3.03
CA ARG A 43 -4.75 36.80 2.60
C ARG A 43 -4.89 35.95 1.34
N GLU A 44 -5.84 35.02 1.29
CA GLU A 44 -6.03 34.17 0.11
C GLU A 44 -6.47 34.99 -1.11
N ALA A 45 -7.37 35.96 -0.91
CA ALA A 45 -7.79 36.88 -1.98
C ALA A 45 -6.65 37.77 -2.48
N ALA A 46 -5.80 38.29 -1.57
CA ALA A 46 -4.66 39.12 -1.92
C ALA A 46 -3.58 38.31 -2.66
N LEU A 47 -3.17 37.15 -2.12
CA LEU A 47 -2.18 36.27 -2.76
C LEU A 47 -2.66 35.71 -4.10
N GLY A 48 -3.97 35.60 -4.29
CA GLY A 48 -4.57 35.24 -5.58
C GLY A 48 -4.48 36.35 -6.64
N GLY A 49 -4.27 37.60 -6.23
CA GLY A 49 -4.34 38.79 -7.06
C GLY A 49 -3.15 39.02 -8.00
N ALA A 50 -3.27 40.06 -8.84
CA ALA A 50 -2.19 40.63 -9.61
C ALA A 50 -1.51 41.77 -8.82
N LEU A 51 -0.29 42.12 -9.23
CA LEU A 51 0.44 43.27 -8.70
C LEU A 51 -0.28 44.59 -9.02
N SER A 52 0.09 45.70 -8.37
CA SER A 52 -0.46 47.01 -8.73
C SER A 52 -0.19 47.42 -10.18
N SER A 53 0.88 46.87 -10.77
CA SER A 53 1.24 47.04 -12.19
C SER A 53 0.37 46.22 -13.15
N GLY A 54 -0.47 45.32 -12.65
CA GLY A 54 -1.21 44.32 -13.44
C GLY A 54 -0.38 43.11 -13.87
N ALA A 55 0.92 43.07 -13.55
CA ALA A 55 1.75 41.91 -13.83
C ALA A 55 1.43 40.75 -12.87
N ASP A 56 1.64 39.51 -13.34
CA ASP A 56 1.49 38.32 -12.52
C ASP A 56 2.71 38.15 -11.59
N PRO A 57 2.53 38.12 -10.25
CA PRO A 57 3.56 37.77 -9.28
C PRO A 57 4.38 36.52 -9.65
N LEU A 58 3.76 35.49 -10.22
CA LEU A 58 4.44 34.24 -10.57
C LEU A 58 5.48 34.39 -11.69
N ASN A 59 5.38 35.45 -12.51
CA ASN A 59 6.36 35.73 -13.56
C ASN A 59 7.61 36.45 -13.03
N LEU A 60 7.55 37.02 -11.82
CA LEU A 60 8.68 37.74 -11.21
C LEU A 60 9.48 36.88 -10.23
N LEU A 61 8.86 35.83 -9.70
CA LEU A 61 9.46 34.95 -8.70
C LEU A 61 10.19 33.79 -9.38
N ASP A 62 11.36 33.42 -8.84
CA ASP A 62 12.09 32.25 -9.29
C ASP A 62 11.79 31.06 -8.36
N LEU A 63 11.30 29.96 -8.94
CA LEU A 63 10.98 28.73 -8.20
C LEU A 63 12.15 28.22 -7.35
N ARG A 64 13.38 28.41 -7.81
CA ARG A 64 14.58 27.89 -7.14
C ARG A 64 15.04 28.72 -5.96
N THR A 65 14.54 29.94 -5.81
CA THR A 65 14.95 30.84 -4.72
C THR A 65 13.76 31.20 -3.85
N ASP A 66 12.60 31.39 -4.46
CA ASP A 66 11.36 31.89 -3.84
C ASP A 66 10.30 30.78 -3.62
N THR A 67 10.71 29.51 -3.46
CA THR A 67 9.80 28.36 -3.33
C THR A 67 8.66 28.62 -2.33
N LEU A 68 8.97 29.14 -1.14
CA LEU A 68 7.96 29.39 -0.12
C LEU A 68 6.94 30.46 -0.56
N GLY A 69 7.39 31.55 -1.18
CA GLY A 69 6.50 32.60 -1.67
C GLY A 69 5.60 32.10 -2.81
N VAL A 70 6.19 31.36 -3.76
CA VAL A 70 5.44 30.75 -4.85
C VAL A 70 4.41 29.74 -4.34
N LEU A 71 4.75 28.94 -3.33
CA LEU A 71 3.83 27.99 -2.70
C LEU A 71 2.58 28.69 -2.12
N TYR A 72 2.76 29.82 -1.44
CA TYR A 72 1.65 30.61 -0.90
C TYR A 72 0.75 31.17 -1.99
N ILE A 73 1.32 31.69 -3.08
CA ILE A 73 0.57 32.25 -4.21
C ILE A 73 -0.18 31.15 -4.97
N LEU A 74 0.51 30.06 -5.32
CA LEU A 74 -0.09 28.94 -6.06
C LEU A 74 -1.21 28.26 -5.27
N SER A 75 -0.96 27.93 -3.99
CA SER A 75 -1.97 27.27 -3.15
C SER A 75 -3.20 28.15 -2.94
N ALA A 76 -3.03 29.48 -2.80
CA ALA A 76 -4.15 30.42 -2.75
C ALA A 76 -4.93 30.39 -4.07
N ARG A 77 -4.28 30.62 -5.21
CA ARG A 77 -4.94 30.70 -6.54
C ARG A 77 -5.73 29.45 -6.90
N LEU A 78 -5.20 28.26 -6.64
CA LEU A 78 -5.89 27.01 -6.97
C LEU A 78 -7.08 26.72 -6.05
N ASN A 79 -7.24 27.45 -4.94
CA ASN A 79 -8.30 27.25 -3.96
C ASN A 79 -9.25 28.44 -3.79
N VAL A 80 -8.98 29.59 -4.42
CA VAL A 80 -10.00 30.65 -4.53
C VAL A 80 -11.22 30.03 -5.23
N PRO A 81 -12.45 30.21 -4.71
CA PRO A 81 -13.68 29.72 -5.33
C PRO A 81 -13.93 30.46 -6.66
N SER A 82 -13.25 30.01 -7.70
CA SER A 82 -13.00 30.79 -8.93
C SER A 82 -13.70 30.24 -10.16
N PHE A 83 -14.41 29.12 -10.05
CA PHE A 83 -14.95 28.43 -11.22
C PHE A 83 -16.33 28.97 -11.67
N GLU A 84 -16.96 29.86 -10.89
CA GLU A 84 -18.31 30.39 -11.18
C GLU A 84 -18.37 31.92 -11.38
N VAL A 85 -17.34 32.68 -10.97
CA VAL A 85 -17.34 34.16 -11.09
C VAL A 85 -16.10 34.59 -11.85
N ALA A 86 -16.29 35.36 -12.93
CA ALA A 86 -15.22 35.94 -13.73
C ALA A 86 -14.25 36.72 -12.83
N LEU A 87 -13.11 36.11 -12.50
CA LEU A 87 -12.06 36.77 -11.74
C LEU A 87 -11.38 37.86 -12.58
N PRO A 88 -10.85 38.91 -11.93
CA PRO A 88 -9.94 39.86 -12.56
C PRO A 88 -8.55 39.29 -12.87
N VAL A 89 -8.22 38.05 -12.46
CA VAL A 89 -6.91 37.41 -12.65
C VAL A 89 -7.07 35.98 -13.19
N PRO A 90 -6.36 35.61 -14.27
CA PRO A 90 -6.45 34.27 -14.85
C PRO A 90 -5.82 33.20 -13.95
N LEU A 91 -6.35 31.98 -14.01
CA LEU A 91 -5.72 30.80 -13.40
C LEU A 91 -4.28 30.64 -13.93
N PRO A 92 -3.33 30.19 -13.09
CA PRO A 92 -1.96 29.95 -13.54
C PRO A 92 -1.95 28.88 -14.63
N ALA A 93 -1.06 29.01 -15.61
CA ALA A 93 -0.88 27.96 -16.61
C ALA A 93 -0.51 26.63 -15.94
N TRP A 94 -1.05 25.52 -16.44
CA TRP A 94 -0.81 24.18 -15.88
C TRP A 94 0.69 23.85 -15.78
N GLU A 95 1.48 24.28 -16.78
CA GLU A 95 2.94 24.13 -16.80
C GLU A 95 3.63 24.73 -15.56
N VAL A 96 3.11 25.83 -15.01
CA VAL A 96 3.65 26.46 -13.79
C VAL A 96 3.44 25.54 -12.58
N VAL A 97 2.29 24.86 -12.52
CA VAL A 97 1.96 23.91 -11.45
C VAL A 97 2.86 22.67 -11.55
N GLU A 98 3.03 22.11 -12.75
CA GLU A 98 3.93 20.97 -12.99
C GLU A 98 5.38 21.32 -12.68
N ASN A 99 5.83 22.49 -13.12
CA ASN A 99 7.18 22.99 -12.89
C ASN A 99 7.45 23.20 -11.39
N PHE A 100 6.49 23.78 -10.65
CA PHE A 100 6.58 23.89 -9.20
C PHE A 100 6.75 22.50 -8.57
N CYS A 101 5.85 21.55 -8.84
CA CYS A 101 5.88 20.22 -8.22
C CYS A 101 7.18 19.46 -8.51
N SER A 102 7.78 19.66 -9.68
CA SER A 102 9.01 19.00 -10.10
C SER A 102 10.30 19.71 -9.63
N GLN A 103 10.28 21.00 -9.33
CA GLN A 103 11.50 21.78 -9.04
C GLN A 103 11.56 22.47 -7.68
N PHE A 104 10.47 22.55 -6.90
CA PHE A 104 10.47 23.25 -5.60
C PHE A 104 11.57 22.75 -4.65
N ILE A 105 12.07 23.61 -3.75
CA ILE A 105 13.03 23.24 -2.70
C ILE A 105 12.28 22.61 -1.51
N PRO A 106 12.52 21.33 -1.18
CA PRO A 106 11.83 20.66 -0.08
C PRO A 106 12.00 21.33 1.29
N GLU A 107 13.20 21.83 1.58
CA GLU A 107 13.51 22.49 2.85
C GLU A 107 12.64 23.73 3.07
N GLN A 108 12.47 24.55 2.03
CA GLN A 108 11.59 25.73 2.09
C GLN A 108 10.12 25.32 2.24
N ALA A 109 9.66 24.34 1.45
CA ALA A 109 8.27 23.89 1.48
C ALA A 109 7.86 23.31 2.85
N ARG A 110 8.78 22.66 3.57
CA ARG A 110 8.55 22.12 4.91
C ARG A 110 8.28 23.18 5.99
N HIS A 111 8.58 24.46 5.73
CA HIS A 111 8.16 25.53 6.64
C HIS A 111 6.65 25.82 6.58
N ALA A 112 5.94 25.39 5.53
CA ALA A 112 4.50 25.60 5.36
C ALA A 112 3.79 24.31 4.87
N PRO A 113 3.81 23.23 5.67
CA PRO A 113 3.22 21.94 5.30
C PRO A 113 1.72 22.04 4.95
N GLU A 114 0.99 22.91 5.63
CA GLU A 114 -0.43 23.17 5.38
C GLU A 114 -0.68 23.69 3.96
N ARG A 115 0.26 24.51 3.44
CA ARG A 115 0.19 25.02 2.08
C ARG A 115 0.47 23.94 1.04
N MET A 116 1.31 22.96 1.37
CA MET A 116 1.54 21.80 0.49
C MET A 116 0.31 20.91 0.38
N PHE A 117 -0.41 20.69 1.49
CA PHE A 117 -1.67 19.93 1.46
C PHE A 117 -2.78 20.69 0.74
N MET A 118 -2.88 22.01 0.97
CA MET A 118 -3.79 22.88 0.25
C MET A 118 -3.49 22.93 -1.25
N LEU A 119 -2.21 22.91 -1.63
CA LEU A 119 -1.78 22.81 -3.03
C LEU A 119 -2.24 21.49 -3.64
N GLY A 120 -2.06 20.35 -2.96
CA GLY A 120 -2.53 19.04 -3.44
C GLY A 120 -4.03 19.03 -3.74
N ASP A 121 -4.85 19.56 -2.84
CA ASP A 121 -6.30 19.72 -3.06
C ASP A 121 -6.63 20.67 -4.21
N GLY A 122 -5.89 21.78 -4.33
CA GLY A 122 -6.02 22.74 -5.43
C GLY A 122 -5.68 22.12 -6.80
N ILE A 123 -4.65 21.28 -6.89
CA ILE A 123 -4.27 20.56 -8.11
C ILE A 123 -5.40 19.65 -8.57
N LEU A 124 -6.05 18.94 -7.65
CA LEU A 124 -7.19 18.07 -7.98
C LEU A 124 -8.36 18.86 -8.55
N LYS A 125 -8.74 19.96 -7.88
CA LYS A 125 -9.83 20.84 -8.34
C LYS A 125 -9.51 21.43 -9.71
N TYR A 126 -8.25 21.83 -9.93
CA TYR A 126 -7.83 22.41 -11.20
C TYR A 126 -7.86 21.37 -12.34
N ALA A 127 -7.33 20.17 -12.12
CA ALA A 127 -7.39 19.09 -13.10
C ALA A 127 -8.83 18.65 -13.42
N ALA A 128 -9.72 18.65 -12.41
CA ALA A 128 -11.14 18.39 -12.59
C ALA A 128 -11.83 19.49 -13.42
N HIS A 129 -11.48 20.76 -13.21
CA HIS A 129 -11.98 21.87 -14.02
C HIS A 129 -11.54 21.78 -15.48
N LEU A 130 -10.32 21.32 -15.73
CA LEU A 130 -9.82 21.01 -17.08
C LEU A 130 -10.44 19.74 -17.70
N LEU A 131 -11.41 19.11 -17.01
CA LEU A 131 -12.06 17.85 -17.40
C LEU A 131 -11.07 16.69 -17.61
N ASN A 132 -9.89 16.76 -16.99
CA ASN A 132 -8.85 15.75 -17.12
C ASN A 132 -8.16 15.47 -15.78
N PRO A 133 -8.82 14.74 -14.85
CA PRO A 133 -8.25 14.43 -13.53
C PRO A 133 -6.94 13.63 -13.60
N LYS A 134 -6.63 12.97 -14.73
CA LYS A 134 -5.37 12.25 -14.93
C LYS A 134 -4.16 13.17 -14.80
N TRP A 135 -4.29 14.44 -15.19
CA TRP A 135 -3.19 15.39 -15.19
C TRP A 135 -2.63 15.60 -13.77
N ALA A 136 -3.47 15.49 -12.73
CA ALA A 136 -3.05 15.63 -11.35
C ALA A 136 -2.10 14.52 -10.86
N ILE A 137 -2.06 13.34 -11.49
CA ILE A 137 -1.32 12.17 -10.98
C ILE A 137 0.18 12.46 -10.84
N ILE A 138 0.81 12.98 -11.88
CA ILE A 138 2.26 13.21 -11.88
C ILE A 138 2.67 14.35 -10.92
N PRO A 139 2.00 15.51 -10.92
CA PRO A 139 2.24 16.54 -9.90
C PRO A 139 2.09 16.02 -8.47
N LEU A 140 1.01 15.30 -8.16
CA LEU A 140 0.78 14.74 -6.82
C LEU A 140 1.86 13.71 -6.44
N LEU A 141 2.27 12.86 -7.39
CA LEU A 141 3.36 11.91 -7.17
C LEU A 141 4.69 12.64 -6.88
N ASN A 142 4.99 13.72 -7.60
CA ASN A 142 6.17 14.54 -7.34
C ASN A 142 6.12 15.21 -5.96
N LEU A 143 4.93 15.67 -5.52
CA LEU A 143 4.76 16.21 -4.17
C LEU A 143 5.05 15.15 -3.11
N VAL A 144 4.47 13.96 -3.24
CA VAL A 144 4.69 12.84 -2.31
C VAL A 144 6.17 12.45 -2.22
N LEU A 145 6.85 12.35 -3.36
CA LEU A 145 8.25 11.91 -3.41
C LEU A 145 9.26 12.94 -2.89
N ARG A 146 8.94 14.23 -2.94
CA ARG A 146 9.92 15.31 -2.70
C ARG A 146 9.66 16.12 -1.45
N PHE A 147 8.42 16.20 -0.98
CA PHE A 147 8.04 17.11 0.10
C PHE A 147 8.72 16.76 1.43
N LEU A 148 8.56 15.51 1.87
CA LEU A 148 9.16 15.00 3.10
C LEU A 148 10.55 14.41 2.82
N PRO A 149 11.45 14.39 3.82
CA PRO A 149 12.78 13.80 3.67
C PRO A 149 12.72 12.32 3.31
N THR A 150 11.72 11.62 3.87
CA THR A 150 11.43 10.22 3.58
C THR A 150 10.05 10.12 2.92
N PRO A 151 9.95 9.53 1.72
CA PRO A 151 8.68 9.36 1.01
C PRO A 151 7.78 8.27 1.63
N ASN A 152 8.28 7.54 2.62
CA ASN A 152 7.56 6.50 3.34
C ASN A 152 6.61 7.07 4.41
N ILE A 153 6.64 8.38 4.68
CA ILE A 153 5.74 9.01 5.66
C ILE A 153 4.38 9.27 5.02
N PHE A 154 3.33 8.68 5.58
CA PHE A 154 1.96 8.86 5.11
C PHE A 154 1.49 10.30 5.29
N THR A 155 0.99 10.91 4.22
CA THR A 155 0.40 12.26 4.21
C THR A 155 -0.96 12.26 3.54
N PRO A 156 -1.80 13.29 3.73
CA PRO A 156 -3.09 13.40 3.02
C PRO A 156 -2.98 13.34 1.49
N ILE A 157 -1.84 13.75 0.93
CA ILE A 157 -1.57 13.73 -0.52
C ILE A 157 -1.50 12.29 -1.06
N HIS A 158 -1.03 11.32 -0.26
CA HIS A 158 -0.94 9.92 -0.67
C HIS A 158 -2.30 9.32 -1.00
N TYR A 159 -3.28 9.58 -0.12
CA TYR A 159 -4.65 9.13 -0.31
C TYR A 159 -5.25 9.75 -1.59
N GLN A 160 -5.08 11.06 -1.77
CA GLN A 160 -5.52 11.80 -2.95
C GLN A 160 -4.93 11.24 -4.24
N LEU A 161 -3.62 11.00 -4.28
CA LEU A 161 -2.92 10.40 -5.42
C LEU A 161 -3.52 9.06 -5.83
N LEU A 162 -3.74 8.16 -4.86
CA LEU A 162 -4.31 6.84 -5.14
C LEU A 162 -5.77 6.93 -5.59
N LEU A 163 -6.56 7.83 -5.01
CA LEU A 163 -7.95 8.03 -5.39
C LEU A 163 -8.05 8.43 -6.86
N THR A 164 -7.29 9.44 -7.26
CA THR A 164 -7.27 9.92 -8.64
C THR A 164 -6.74 8.87 -9.60
N SER A 165 -5.70 8.13 -9.22
CA SER A 165 -5.12 7.07 -10.06
C SER A 165 -6.11 5.94 -10.31
N LEU A 166 -6.88 5.53 -9.30
CA LEU A 166 -7.90 4.50 -9.43
C LEU A 166 -9.13 4.99 -10.21
N GLN A 167 -9.62 6.20 -9.93
CA GLN A 167 -10.76 6.78 -10.65
C GLN A 167 -10.51 6.95 -12.14
N THR A 168 -9.26 7.25 -12.51
CA THR A 168 -8.85 7.41 -13.92
C THR A 168 -8.35 6.11 -14.57
N GLY A 169 -8.23 5.02 -13.80
CA GLY A 169 -7.67 3.75 -14.28
C GLY A 169 -6.17 3.80 -14.62
N HIS A 170 -5.45 4.85 -14.22
CA HIS A 170 -4.03 5.06 -14.55
C HIS A 170 -3.12 4.74 -13.36
N VAL A 171 -3.02 3.44 -13.05
CA VAL A 171 -2.23 2.93 -11.91
C VAL A 171 -0.74 2.75 -12.20
N GLY A 172 -0.35 2.72 -13.48
CA GLY A 172 1.03 2.46 -13.92
C GLY A 172 2.09 3.37 -13.28
N PRO A 173 1.90 4.71 -13.23
CA PRO A 173 2.86 5.61 -12.59
C PRO A 173 3.02 5.40 -11.08
N VAL A 174 1.99 4.88 -10.40
CA VAL A 174 1.96 4.78 -8.93
C VAL A 174 2.44 3.41 -8.44
N ALA A 175 2.35 2.36 -9.26
CA ALA A 175 2.79 1.02 -8.87
C ALA A 175 4.28 0.95 -8.45
N PRO A 176 5.25 1.55 -9.17
CA PRO A 176 6.65 1.56 -8.74
C PRO A 176 6.86 2.30 -7.42
N PHE A 177 6.09 3.38 -7.18
CA PHE A 177 6.14 4.15 -5.94
C PHE A 177 5.71 3.30 -4.74
N LEU A 178 4.58 2.59 -4.84
CA LEU A 178 4.07 1.74 -3.77
C LEU A 178 5.00 0.56 -3.43
N VAL A 179 5.71 0.04 -4.42
CA VAL A 179 6.70 -1.04 -4.21
C VAL A 179 7.96 -0.52 -3.56
N LYS A 180 8.46 0.64 -4.01
CA LYS A 180 9.75 1.19 -3.59
C LYS A 180 9.70 1.88 -2.23
N TYR A 181 8.57 2.51 -1.90
CA TYR A 181 8.41 3.32 -0.69
C TYR A 181 7.17 2.87 0.09
N PRO A 182 7.19 1.66 0.68
CA PRO A 182 6.12 1.24 1.56
C PRO A 182 6.04 2.17 2.77
N ILE A 183 4.82 2.46 3.22
CA ILE A 183 4.61 3.36 4.34
C ILE A 183 5.04 2.69 5.65
N ASP A 184 5.91 3.37 6.40
CA ASP A 184 6.44 2.93 7.70
C ASP A 184 6.14 3.91 8.85
N ASP A 185 5.78 5.16 8.54
CA ASP A 185 5.45 6.19 9.51
C ASP A 185 4.27 7.06 9.03
N ILE A 186 3.61 7.75 9.96
CA ILE A 186 2.44 8.58 9.69
C ILE A 186 2.78 10.03 10.02
N TYR A 187 2.48 10.94 9.10
CA TYR A 187 2.69 12.37 9.33
C TYR A 187 1.90 12.84 10.55
N ASN A 188 2.62 13.28 11.57
CA ASN A 188 2.06 13.82 12.79
C ASN A 188 2.33 15.32 12.88
N THR A 189 1.26 16.11 12.87
CA THR A 189 1.30 17.58 13.00
C THR A 189 1.98 18.03 14.31
N ALA A 190 2.00 17.21 15.35
CA ALA A 190 2.67 17.51 16.62
C ALA A 190 4.21 17.54 16.53
N HIS A 191 4.82 16.92 15.52
CA HIS A 191 6.28 16.92 15.32
C HIS A 191 6.79 18.18 14.62
N TYR A 192 5.90 19.02 14.08
CA TYR A 192 6.23 20.28 13.43
C TYR A 192 5.65 21.46 14.23
N PRO A 193 6.42 22.02 15.19
CA PRO A 193 5.93 23.05 16.10
C PRO A 193 5.58 24.33 15.33
N GLY A 194 4.31 24.72 15.36
CA GLY A 194 3.80 25.91 14.69
C GLY A 194 2.30 25.84 14.34
N TYR A 195 1.69 24.67 14.44
CA TYR A 195 0.29 24.45 14.08
C TYR A 195 -0.57 24.08 15.30
N LYS A 196 -1.68 24.80 15.48
CA LYS A 196 -2.78 24.40 16.37
C LYS A 196 -3.89 23.90 15.43
N SER A 197 -4.31 22.64 15.60
CA SER A 197 -5.26 21.89 14.74
C SER A 197 -6.68 22.46 14.67
N ASN A 198 -6.92 23.62 15.28
CA ASN A 198 -8.24 24.20 15.51
C ASN A 198 -8.77 24.96 14.28
N GLU A 199 -7.92 25.31 13.31
CA GLU A 199 -8.26 26.28 12.25
C GLU A 199 -8.34 25.68 10.83
N SER A 200 -7.96 24.42 10.61
CA SER A 200 -8.26 23.72 9.34
C SER A 200 -8.45 22.21 9.56
N PRO A 201 -9.63 21.64 9.27
CA PRO A 201 -9.96 20.24 9.56
C PRO A 201 -9.29 19.21 8.62
N THR A 202 -8.35 19.59 7.76
CA THR A 202 -7.84 18.75 6.65
C THR A 202 -6.39 18.29 6.76
N THR A 203 -5.68 18.63 7.85
CA THR A 203 -4.25 18.29 7.99
C THR A 203 -3.96 17.07 8.85
N ASP A 204 -4.92 16.66 9.69
CA ASP A 204 -4.77 15.49 10.56
C ASP A 204 -5.33 14.24 9.87
N LEU A 205 -4.49 13.20 9.77
CA LEU A 205 -4.86 11.92 9.18
C LEU A 205 -5.79 11.14 10.12
N SER A 206 -6.92 10.69 9.61
CA SER A 206 -7.85 9.83 10.35
C SER A 206 -7.49 8.35 10.22
N TYR A 207 -8.03 7.53 11.13
CA TYR A 207 -7.97 6.06 11.01
C TYR A 207 -8.54 5.58 9.67
N ASN A 208 -9.60 6.23 9.17
CA ASN A 208 -10.22 5.86 7.92
C ASN A 208 -9.31 6.16 6.72
N ASP A 209 -8.55 7.26 6.74
CA ASP A 209 -7.62 7.60 5.66
C ASP A 209 -6.52 6.54 5.55
N ASN A 210 -6.02 6.06 6.69
CA ASN A 210 -5.06 4.96 6.73
C ASN A 210 -5.62 3.66 6.12
N LEU A 211 -6.85 3.29 6.52
CA LEU A 211 -7.53 2.12 5.96
C LEU A 211 -7.74 2.26 4.44
N MET A 212 -8.20 3.43 3.99
CA MET A 212 -8.45 3.73 2.58
C MET A 212 -7.17 3.68 1.76
N TYR A 213 -6.09 4.29 2.25
CA TYR A 213 -4.79 4.25 1.59
C TYR A 213 -4.32 2.81 1.35
N HIS A 214 -4.25 1.99 2.40
CA HIS A 214 -3.75 0.62 2.25
C HIS A 214 -4.69 -0.24 1.39
N TYR A 215 -6.00 -0.08 1.52
CA TYR A 215 -6.97 -0.77 0.66
C TYR A 215 -6.79 -0.40 -0.82
N MET A 216 -6.65 0.89 -1.11
CA MET A 216 -6.51 1.41 -2.47
C MET A 216 -5.15 1.09 -3.09
N ALA A 217 -4.08 1.12 -2.30
CA ALA A 217 -2.76 0.67 -2.72
C ALA A 217 -2.78 -0.81 -3.12
N GLY A 218 -3.45 -1.66 -2.32
CA GLY A 218 -3.67 -3.07 -2.65
C GLY A 218 -4.43 -3.24 -3.97
N ILE A 219 -5.48 -2.45 -4.22
CA ILE A 219 -6.22 -2.47 -5.49
C ILE A 219 -5.32 -2.02 -6.65
N ALA A 220 -4.61 -0.90 -6.51
CA ALA A 220 -3.79 -0.34 -7.57
C ALA A 220 -2.70 -1.33 -8.01
N LEU A 221 -2.03 -1.98 -7.06
CA LEU A 221 -1.05 -3.03 -7.34
C LEU A 221 -1.70 -4.29 -7.90
N THR A 222 -2.91 -4.66 -7.46
CA THR A 222 -3.65 -5.80 -8.04
C THR A 222 -3.96 -5.54 -9.52
N LEU A 223 -4.43 -4.34 -9.87
CA LEU A 223 -4.71 -3.96 -11.25
C LEU A 223 -3.45 -3.93 -12.11
N ALA A 224 -2.31 -3.50 -11.54
CA ALA A 224 -1.03 -3.53 -12.22
C ALA A 224 -0.47 -4.97 -12.36
N ALA A 225 -0.72 -5.84 -11.37
CA ALA A 225 -0.24 -7.21 -11.34
C ALA A 225 -1.04 -8.16 -12.23
N LEU A 226 -2.33 -7.89 -12.40
CA LEU A 226 -3.28 -8.69 -13.15
C LEU A 226 -3.76 -7.88 -14.37
N PRO A 227 -2.94 -7.72 -15.42
CA PRO A 227 -3.37 -7.02 -16.61
C PRO A 227 -4.62 -7.70 -17.16
N LEU A 228 -5.72 -6.95 -17.28
CA LEU A 228 -6.93 -7.45 -17.91
C LEU A 228 -6.59 -7.73 -19.36
N SER A 229 -6.62 -9.00 -19.75
CA SER A 229 -6.75 -9.36 -21.16
C SER A 229 -8.04 -8.72 -21.67
N SER A 230 -8.01 -8.11 -22.85
CA SER A 230 -9.16 -7.50 -23.53
C SER A 230 -10.37 -8.43 -23.70
N GLU A 231 -10.21 -9.72 -23.41
CA GLU A 231 -11.20 -10.79 -23.53
C GLU A 231 -11.89 -11.18 -22.19
N LEU A 232 -11.41 -10.70 -21.04
CA LEU A 232 -12.16 -10.79 -19.77
C LEU A 232 -13.22 -9.68 -19.74
N ASN A 233 -14.10 -9.69 -20.75
CA ASN A 233 -15.27 -8.82 -20.78
C ASN A 233 -16.15 -9.23 -19.58
N PRO A 234 -16.54 -8.32 -18.67
CA PRO A 234 -17.45 -8.67 -17.55
C PRO A 234 -18.82 -9.19 -18.03
N SER A 235 -19.14 -9.00 -19.32
CA SER A 235 -20.29 -9.55 -20.04
C SER A 235 -20.00 -10.83 -20.83
N ALA A 236 -18.79 -11.40 -20.73
CA ALA A 236 -18.45 -12.67 -21.37
C ALA A 236 -19.37 -13.79 -20.86
N ASP A 237 -19.94 -14.55 -21.81
CA ASP A 237 -20.78 -15.70 -21.51
C ASP A 237 -19.90 -16.82 -20.92
N LEU A 238 -20.09 -17.07 -19.62
CA LEU A 238 -19.39 -18.12 -18.88
C LEU A 238 -19.82 -19.54 -19.26
N SER A 239 -20.78 -19.69 -20.18
CA SER A 239 -21.16 -20.99 -20.74
C SER A 239 -20.03 -21.67 -21.51
N GLN A 240 -18.99 -20.92 -21.92
CA GLN A 240 -17.82 -21.48 -22.57
C GLN A 240 -16.53 -21.31 -21.74
N PRO A 241 -15.69 -22.35 -21.63
CA PRO A 241 -14.36 -22.22 -21.06
C PRO A 241 -13.52 -21.31 -21.98
N SER A 242 -12.78 -20.38 -21.39
CA SER A 242 -11.83 -19.54 -22.12
C SER A 242 -10.78 -20.44 -22.77
N THR A 243 -10.65 -20.38 -24.09
CA THR A 243 -9.73 -21.23 -24.87
C THR A 243 -8.27 -20.81 -24.72
N ILE A 244 -8.01 -19.62 -24.16
CA ILE A 244 -6.67 -19.07 -23.96
C ILE A 244 -6.44 -18.89 -22.44
N PRO A 245 -5.38 -19.50 -21.87
CA PRO A 245 -5.04 -19.30 -20.46
C PRO A 245 -4.69 -17.82 -20.23
N PRO A 246 -5.12 -17.23 -19.11
CA PRO A 246 -4.88 -15.82 -18.86
C PRO A 246 -3.37 -15.54 -18.72
N PRO A 247 -2.90 -14.33 -19.07
CA PRO A 247 -1.48 -13.99 -18.98
C PRO A 247 -0.98 -14.21 -17.55
N PRO A 248 0.26 -14.70 -17.35
CA PRO A 248 0.78 -14.97 -16.03
C PRO A 248 0.76 -13.68 -15.20
N PRO A 249 0.34 -13.76 -13.92
CA PRO A 249 0.32 -12.60 -13.04
C PRO A 249 1.75 -12.13 -12.74
N ASN A 250 1.94 -10.81 -12.54
CA ASN A 250 3.18 -10.31 -11.98
C ASN A 250 3.20 -10.59 -10.47
N PHE A 251 3.84 -11.69 -10.07
CA PHE A 251 3.84 -12.17 -8.69
C PHE A 251 4.52 -11.21 -7.71
N ARG A 252 5.52 -10.44 -8.16
CA ARG A 252 6.13 -9.39 -7.36
C ARG A 252 5.13 -8.33 -6.95
N LEU A 253 4.46 -7.71 -7.93
CA LEU A 253 3.41 -6.70 -7.66
C LEU A 253 2.27 -7.28 -6.83
N LEU A 254 1.89 -8.54 -7.08
CA LEU A 254 0.85 -9.23 -6.32
C LEU A 254 1.24 -9.45 -4.86
N THR A 255 2.51 -9.75 -4.58
CA THR A 255 3.03 -9.92 -3.22
C THR A 255 2.94 -8.62 -2.42
N HIS A 256 3.31 -7.49 -3.03
CA HIS A 256 3.10 -6.19 -2.40
C HIS A 256 1.62 -5.87 -2.21
N ALA A 257 0.76 -6.17 -3.19
CA ALA A 257 -0.69 -5.97 -3.07
C ALA A 257 -1.27 -6.73 -1.85
N LEU A 258 -0.84 -7.98 -1.65
CA LEU A 258 -1.22 -8.80 -0.50
C LEU A 258 -0.78 -8.16 0.82
N SER A 259 0.45 -7.64 0.91
CA SER A 259 0.95 -6.94 2.09
C SER A 259 0.11 -5.70 2.44
N TYR A 260 -0.31 -4.93 1.45
CA TYR A 260 -1.19 -3.78 1.65
C TYR A 260 -2.58 -4.18 2.16
N PHE A 261 -3.19 -5.23 1.60
CA PHE A 261 -4.45 -5.74 2.14
C PHE A 261 -4.30 -6.31 3.55
N GLU A 262 -3.20 -7.02 3.83
CA GLU A 262 -2.89 -7.53 5.16
C GLU A 262 -2.78 -6.39 6.18
N THR A 263 -2.03 -5.34 5.85
CA THR A 263 -1.91 -4.13 6.68
C THR A 263 -3.27 -3.51 6.98
N CYS A 264 -4.13 -3.39 5.97
CA CYS A 264 -5.50 -2.88 6.12
C CYS A 264 -6.35 -3.72 7.10
N ILE A 265 -6.33 -5.05 6.98
CA ILE A 265 -7.12 -5.93 7.86
C ILE A 265 -6.56 -6.02 9.28
N THR A 266 -5.26 -5.77 9.46
CA THR A 266 -4.62 -5.79 10.79
C THR A 266 -4.66 -4.45 11.51
N ALA A 267 -5.11 -3.38 10.84
CA ALA A 267 -5.17 -2.07 11.46
C ALA A 267 -6.03 -2.11 12.74
N PRO A 268 -5.52 -1.60 13.88
CA PRO A 268 -6.20 -1.71 15.16
C PRO A 268 -7.46 -0.85 15.16
N CYS A 269 -8.58 -1.43 15.59
CA CYS A 269 -9.81 -0.65 15.80
C CYS A 269 -9.62 0.32 16.98
N ALA A 270 -10.27 1.48 16.91
CA ALA A 270 -10.16 2.55 17.93
C ALA A 270 -10.49 2.08 19.37
N SER A 271 -11.29 1.02 19.50
CA SER A 271 -11.54 0.32 20.77
C SER A 271 -11.68 -1.18 20.51
N PRO A 272 -11.31 -2.05 21.48
CA PRO A 272 -11.46 -3.51 21.37
C PRO A 272 -12.91 -3.97 21.12
N ASN A 273 -13.89 -3.13 21.49
CA ASN A 273 -15.31 -3.43 21.33
C ASN A 273 -15.91 -2.82 20.04
N THR A 274 -15.13 -2.05 19.28
CA THR A 274 -15.59 -1.48 18.02
C THR A 274 -15.54 -2.56 16.94
N PRO A 275 -16.64 -2.81 16.21
CA PRO A 275 -16.62 -3.78 15.12
C PRO A 275 -15.65 -3.34 14.02
N PRO A 276 -15.09 -4.30 13.25
CA PRO A 276 -14.20 -3.97 12.14
C PRO A 276 -14.95 -3.16 11.08
N SER A 277 -14.24 -2.25 10.43
CA SER A 277 -14.81 -1.45 9.34
C SER A 277 -15.22 -2.34 8.17
N ALA A 278 -16.26 -1.95 7.43
CA ALA A 278 -16.66 -2.59 6.18
C ALA A 278 -15.47 -2.66 5.19
N LEU A 279 -14.59 -1.67 5.21
CA LEU A 279 -13.42 -1.64 4.35
C LEU A 279 -12.42 -2.76 4.67
N GLN A 280 -12.24 -3.08 5.95
CA GLN A 280 -11.39 -4.20 6.38
C GLN A 280 -11.98 -5.53 5.93
N PHE A 281 -13.32 -5.66 5.94
CA PHE A 281 -13.94 -6.86 5.42
C PHE A 281 -13.83 -6.98 3.89
N GLU A 282 -13.98 -5.88 3.15
CA GLU A 282 -13.71 -5.84 1.71
C GLU A 282 -12.25 -6.17 1.36
N ALA A 283 -11.31 -5.65 2.14
CA ALA A 283 -9.89 -5.98 2.02
C ALA A 283 -9.66 -7.48 2.24
N LEU A 284 -10.30 -8.08 3.25
CA LEU A 284 -10.20 -9.52 3.51
C LEU A 284 -10.72 -10.36 2.34
N LYS A 285 -11.85 -9.97 1.72
CA LYS A 285 -12.37 -10.67 0.53
C LYS A 285 -11.34 -10.68 -0.60
N LYS A 286 -10.76 -9.52 -0.92
CA LYS A 286 -9.75 -9.39 -1.98
C LYS A 286 -8.46 -10.13 -1.63
N LEU A 287 -7.98 -10.00 -0.39
CA LEU A 287 -6.82 -10.73 0.11
C LEU A 287 -6.96 -12.24 -0.13
N ARG A 288 -8.11 -12.81 0.23
CA ARG A 288 -8.36 -14.25 0.10
C ARG A 288 -8.38 -14.72 -1.36
N LEU A 289 -9.00 -13.95 -2.25
CA LEU A 289 -8.99 -14.26 -3.68
C LEU A 289 -7.59 -14.18 -4.28
N LEU A 290 -6.80 -13.16 -3.91
CA LEU A 290 -5.43 -13.00 -4.39
C LEU A 290 -4.48 -14.06 -3.81
N GLN A 291 -4.72 -14.52 -2.59
CA GLN A 291 -4.00 -15.65 -2.01
C GLN A 291 -4.23 -16.94 -2.81
N CYS A 292 -5.43 -17.18 -3.35
CA CYS A 292 -5.65 -18.30 -4.27
C CYS A 292 -4.79 -18.18 -5.53
N ILE A 293 -4.65 -16.97 -6.10
CA ILE A 293 -3.86 -16.75 -7.31
C ILE A 293 -2.35 -16.90 -7.03
N ARG A 294 -1.84 -16.33 -5.92
CA ARG A 294 -0.40 -16.36 -5.61
C ARG A 294 0.06 -17.67 -4.98
N TYR A 295 -0.69 -18.17 -4.00
CA TYR A 295 -0.26 -19.27 -3.12
C TYR A 295 -1.09 -20.54 -3.28
N GLY A 296 -2.13 -20.52 -4.12
CA GLY A 296 -2.98 -21.68 -4.35
C GLY A 296 -4.03 -21.85 -3.27
N GLY A 297 -4.03 -21.02 -2.25
CA GLY A 297 -5.00 -21.11 -1.17
C GLY A 297 -4.79 -20.04 -0.10
N PRO A 298 -5.71 -19.95 0.86
CA PRO A 298 -5.65 -18.96 1.92
C PRO A 298 -4.49 -19.23 2.90
N LYS A 299 -3.67 -18.21 3.18
CA LYS A 299 -2.67 -18.25 4.26
C LYS A 299 -3.29 -17.94 5.64
N PRO A 300 -2.75 -18.44 6.76
CA PRO A 300 -3.25 -18.06 8.08
C PRO A 300 -3.16 -16.55 8.28
N LEU A 301 -4.17 -15.93 8.89
CA LEU A 301 -4.12 -14.50 9.21
C LEU A 301 -3.20 -14.26 10.41
N PRO A 302 -2.56 -13.09 10.51
CA PRO A 302 -1.83 -12.70 11.70
C PRO A 302 -2.69 -12.81 12.97
N LYS A 303 -2.06 -13.21 14.09
CA LYS A 303 -2.77 -13.43 15.36
C LYS A 303 -3.42 -12.16 15.93
N TYR A 304 -2.90 -10.99 15.54
CA TYR A 304 -3.41 -9.68 15.95
C TYR A 304 -4.51 -9.14 15.03
N THR A 305 -4.94 -9.87 13.99
CA THR A 305 -6.10 -9.49 13.19
C THR A 305 -7.38 -9.52 14.05
N HIS A 306 -8.27 -8.55 13.84
CA HIS A 306 -9.50 -8.44 14.61
C HIS A 306 -10.35 -9.74 14.52
N PRO A 307 -10.70 -10.39 15.65
CA PRO A 307 -11.29 -11.74 15.65
C PRO A 307 -12.67 -11.81 14.97
N ALA A 308 -13.43 -10.70 14.98
CA ALA A 308 -14.72 -10.65 14.29
C ALA A 308 -14.61 -10.83 12.77
N LEU A 309 -13.48 -10.44 12.15
CA LEU A 309 -13.29 -10.60 10.70
C LEU A 309 -13.32 -12.08 10.28
N SER A 310 -12.74 -12.96 11.10
CA SER A 310 -12.76 -14.40 10.83
C SER A 310 -14.16 -15.01 10.95
N ARG A 311 -14.99 -14.46 11.85
CA ARG A 311 -16.40 -14.87 11.98
C ARG A 311 -17.22 -14.37 10.79
N LEU A 312 -17.04 -13.10 10.44
CA LEU A 312 -17.70 -12.47 9.29
C LEU A 312 -17.36 -13.17 7.97
N TRP A 313 -16.10 -13.59 7.80
CA TRP A 313 -15.64 -14.36 6.64
C TRP A 313 -16.40 -15.68 6.51
N LYS A 314 -16.54 -16.44 7.60
CA LYS A 314 -17.29 -17.70 7.59
C LYS A 314 -18.78 -17.50 7.30
N SER A 315 -19.34 -16.34 7.68
CA SER A 315 -20.74 -16.01 7.42
C SER A 315 -20.98 -15.30 6.07
N SER A 316 -19.97 -15.09 5.23
CA SER A 316 -20.07 -14.25 4.02
C SER A 316 -21.14 -14.69 3.04
N GLY A 317 -21.49 -15.98 2.99
CA GLY A 317 -22.56 -16.51 2.13
C GLY A 317 -23.98 -16.25 2.61
N THR A 318 -24.16 -15.91 3.89
CA THR A 318 -25.49 -15.80 4.51
C THR A 318 -26.06 -14.39 4.54
N LEU A 319 -25.22 -13.37 4.28
CA LEU A 319 -25.55 -11.96 4.55
C LEU A 319 -26.16 -11.21 3.36
N PHE A 320 -26.22 -11.83 2.18
CA PHE A 320 -26.62 -11.14 0.96
C PHE A 320 -27.92 -11.67 0.40
N GLN A 321 -29.05 -11.27 1.00
CA GLN A 321 -30.35 -11.24 0.32
C GLN A 321 -31.32 -10.29 1.05
N PRO A 322 -31.31 -8.97 0.76
CA PRO A 322 -32.42 -8.10 1.08
C PRO A 322 -33.59 -8.41 0.11
N GLY A 323 -34.68 -9.00 0.61
CA GLY A 323 -35.93 -9.14 -0.15
C GLY A 323 -36.20 -10.48 -0.85
N LEU A 324 -35.35 -11.50 -0.66
CA LEU A 324 -35.62 -12.87 -1.12
C LEU A 324 -35.91 -13.79 0.08
N PRO A 325 -36.77 -14.81 -0.07
CA PRO A 325 -37.14 -15.70 1.01
C PRO A 325 -35.90 -16.42 1.55
N VAL A 326 -35.76 -16.43 2.88
CA VAL A 326 -34.68 -17.10 3.60
C VAL A 326 -34.55 -18.54 3.10
N LEU A 327 -33.46 -18.84 2.37
CA LEU A 327 -33.20 -20.19 1.89
C LEU A 327 -33.08 -21.18 3.07
N PRO A 328 -33.46 -22.45 2.86
CA PRO A 328 -33.36 -23.51 3.86
C PRO A 328 -31.97 -23.56 4.51
N ARG A 329 -31.90 -23.98 5.77
CA ARG A 329 -30.68 -23.99 6.60
C ARG A 329 -29.50 -24.74 5.98
N GLU A 330 -29.76 -25.66 5.05
CA GLU A 330 -28.75 -26.47 4.36
C GLU A 330 -28.01 -25.71 3.24
N GLU A 331 -28.63 -24.70 2.62
CA GLU A 331 -28.01 -23.89 1.56
C GLU A 331 -27.23 -22.68 2.10
N ARG A 332 -27.45 -22.31 3.37
CA ARG A 332 -26.78 -21.16 4.02
C ARG A 332 -25.28 -21.35 4.25
N ASN A 333 -24.81 -22.59 4.33
CA ASN A 333 -23.41 -22.90 4.64
C ASN A 333 -22.56 -23.19 3.39
N SER A 334 -23.14 -23.21 2.20
CA SER A 334 -22.48 -23.71 0.98
C SER A 334 -22.11 -22.62 -0.02
N GLY A 335 -22.25 -21.32 0.32
CA GLY A 335 -21.99 -20.22 -0.61
C GLY A 335 -21.23 -19.00 -0.10
N GLY A 336 -20.98 -18.09 -1.02
CA GLY A 336 -20.16 -16.90 -0.84
C GLY A 336 -18.65 -17.16 -0.91
N TYR A 337 -17.88 -16.13 -0.56
CA TYR A 337 -16.43 -16.11 -0.69
C TYR A 337 -15.71 -17.27 0.01
N ALA A 338 -16.13 -17.65 1.22
CA ALA A 338 -15.48 -18.75 1.96
C ALA A 338 -15.60 -20.10 1.24
N ALA A 339 -16.81 -20.45 0.76
CA ALA A 339 -17.05 -21.68 0.02
C ALA A 339 -16.31 -21.66 -1.34
N PHE A 340 -16.32 -20.51 -2.01
CA PHE A 340 -15.60 -20.32 -3.28
C PHE A 340 -14.09 -20.54 -3.13
N VAL A 341 -13.47 -19.94 -2.12
CA VAL A 341 -12.04 -20.11 -1.83
C VAL A 341 -11.71 -21.55 -1.41
N GLN A 342 -12.59 -22.21 -0.67
CA GLN A 342 -12.40 -23.61 -0.27
C GLN A 342 -12.40 -24.56 -1.46
N ALA A 343 -13.19 -24.28 -2.49
CA ALA A 343 -13.28 -25.07 -3.72
C ALA A 343 -12.11 -24.86 -4.70
N PHE A 344 -11.15 -23.98 -4.37
CA PHE A 344 -9.98 -23.74 -5.22
C PHE A 344 -9.02 -24.96 -5.20
N PRO A 345 -8.52 -25.42 -6.36
CA PRO A 345 -7.78 -26.69 -6.46
C PRO A 345 -6.44 -26.70 -5.72
N GLY A 346 -5.78 -25.54 -5.59
CA GLY A 346 -4.53 -25.43 -4.81
C GLY A 346 -4.73 -25.54 -3.29
N ASN A 347 -5.97 -25.57 -2.79
CA ASN A 347 -6.24 -25.68 -1.37
C ASN A 347 -6.13 -27.15 -0.93
N ILE A 348 -5.16 -27.46 -0.06
CA ILE A 348 -4.79 -28.81 0.39
C ILE A 348 -6.00 -29.62 0.93
N GLY A 349 -7.04 -28.94 1.45
CA GLY A 349 -8.28 -29.58 1.94
C GLY A 349 -9.30 -29.99 0.87
N SER A 350 -9.12 -29.64 -0.40
CA SER A 350 -10.08 -29.91 -1.50
C SER A 350 -9.98 -31.35 -2.04
N ILE A 351 -8.87 -32.05 -1.76
CA ILE A 351 -8.47 -33.28 -2.43
C ILE A 351 -9.25 -34.52 -1.93
N SER A 352 -9.93 -34.46 -0.78
CA SER A 352 -10.55 -35.66 -0.21
C SER A 352 -11.85 -36.12 -0.88
N ASN A 353 -12.48 -35.31 -1.77
CA ASN A 353 -13.84 -35.58 -2.25
C ASN A 353 -14.02 -35.69 -3.77
N THR A 354 -12.98 -35.56 -4.60
CA THR A 354 -13.13 -35.68 -6.07
C THR A 354 -12.90 -37.10 -6.60
N SER A 355 -12.70 -38.10 -5.73
CA SER A 355 -12.79 -39.52 -6.08
C SER A 355 -14.25 -39.98 -6.23
N THR A 356 -15.02 -39.33 -7.10
CA THR A 356 -16.23 -39.94 -7.65
C THR A 356 -15.97 -40.22 -9.11
N ASN A 357 -15.77 -41.51 -9.43
CA ASN A 357 -15.68 -42.04 -10.78
C ASN A 357 -16.74 -41.40 -11.71
N PRO A 358 -16.36 -40.77 -12.83
CA PRO A 358 -17.33 -40.31 -13.82
C PRO A 358 -17.72 -41.51 -14.71
N THR A 359 -18.62 -42.37 -14.23
CA THR A 359 -19.24 -43.42 -15.05
C THR A 359 -20.46 -42.92 -15.84
N SER A 360 -20.41 -41.71 -16.39
CA SER A 360 -21.46 -41.21 -17.27
C SER A 360 -20.89 -40.67 -18.58
N SER A 361 -21.29 -41.35 -19.65
CA SER A 361 -20.99 -41.11 -21.05
C SER A 361 -21.68 -39.86 -21.60
N SER A 362 -21.39 -38.67 -21.05
CA SER A 362 -21.83 -37.40 -21.64
C SER A 362 -20.63 -36.58 -22.13
N SER A 363 -20.76 -36.09 -23.35
CA SER A 363 -19.81 -35.26 -24.08
C SER A 363 -19.82 -33.79 -23.63
N VAL A 364 -20.16 -33.51 -22.37
CA VAL A 364 -20.22 -32.15 -21.84
C VAL A 364 -18.83 -31.78 -21.31
N PRO A 365 -18.27 -30.60 -21.69
CA PRO A 365 -17.01 -30.13 -21.13
C PRO A 365 -17.13 -30.05 -19.61
N MET A 366 -16.15 -30.59 -18.90
CA MET A 366 -16.16 -30.67 -17.43
C MET A 366 -16.12 -29.26 -16.85
N VAL A 367 -17.27 -28.73 -16.46
CA VAL A 367 -17.37 -27.43 -15.80
C VAL A 367 -16.68 -27.57 -14.43
N HIS A 368 -15.58 -26.83 -14.23
CA HIS A 368 -14.85 -26.87 -12.96
C HIS A 368 -15.81 -26.48 -11.82
N PRO A 369 -15.84 -27.20 -10.68
CA PRO A 369 -16.79 -26.92 -9.59
C PRO A 369 -16.81 -25.45 -9.13
N ILE A 370 -15.64 -24.81 -9.19
CA ILE A 370 -15.44 -23.39 -8.87
C ILE A 370 -16.23 -22.45 -9.80
N ARG A 371 -16.40 -22.79 -11.08
CA ARG A 371 -17.18 -22.00 -12.05
C ARG A 371 -18.67 -22.05 -11.73
N THR A 372 -19.17 -23.23 -11.37
CA THR A 372 -20.56 -23.39 -10.91
C THR A 372 -20.83 -22.55 -9.66
N LEU A 373 -19.90 -22.53 -8.69
CA LEU A 373 -20.01 -21.69 -7.50
C LEU A 373 -19.93 -20.20 -7.82
N ALA A 374 -19.04 -19.79 -8.75
CA ALA A 374 -18.93 -18.41 -9.22
C ALA A 374 -20.25 -17.91 -9.82
N LEU A 375 -20.87 -18.74 -10.67
CA LEU A 375 -22.14 -18.44 -11.33
C LEU A 375 -23.31 -18.38 -10.35
N ARG A 376 -23.36 -19.31 -9.39
CA ARG A 376 -24.42 -19.36 -8.37
C ARG A 376 -24.43 -18.08 -7.53
N ASP A 377 -23.26 -17.60 -7.12
CA ASP A 377 -23.14 -16.45 -6.21
C ASP A 377 -22.77 -15.15 -6.96
N ARG A 378 -23.03 -15.08 -8.28
CA ARG A 378 -22.64 -13.94 -9.15
C ARG A 378 -23.13 -12.59 -8.64
N THR A 379 -24.39 -12.50 -8.21
CA THR A 379 -25.00 -11.24 -7.76
C THR A 379 -24.29 -10.65 -6.54
N LEU A 380 -23.80 -11.50 -5.63
CA LEU A 380 -22.98 -11.09 -4.49
C LEU A 380 -21.65 -10.48 -4.97
N TYR A 381 -20.96 -11.14 -5.90
CA TYR A 381 -19.67 -10.69 -6.41
C TYR A 381 -19.76 -9.40 -7.25
N GLU A 382 -20.84 -9.22 -8.00
CA GLU A 382 -21.12 -8.01 -8.76
C GLU A 382 -21.51 -6.82 -7.88
N HIS A 383 -22.27 -7.08 -6.80
CA HIS A 383 -22.56 -6.08 -5.79
C HIS A 383 -21.27 -5.57 -5.13
N ASP A 384 -20.39 -6.49 -4.72
CA ASP A 384 -19.12 -6.18 -4.06
C ASP A 384 -18.03 -5.71 -5.04
N LYS A 385 -18.35 -5.56 -6.33
CA LYS A 385 -17.43 -5.12 -7.41
C LYS A 385 -16.17 -5.98 -7.52
N ASN A 386 -16.29 -7.27 -7.19
CA ASN A 386 -15.19 -8.23 -7.21
C ASN A 386 -15.30 -9.26 -8.35
N TRP A 387 -16.33 -9.14 -9.20
CA TRP A 387 -16.61 -10.10 -10.27
C TRP A 387 -15.42 -10.38 -11.19
N GLY A 388 -14.73 -9.34 -11.68
CA GLY A 388 -13.55 -9.54 -12.54
C GLY A 388 -12.43 -10.33 -11.87
N LEU A 389 -12.24 -10.14 -10.55
CA LEU A 389 -11.26 -10.90 -9.78
C LEU A 389 -11.71 -12.36 -9.58
N ILE A 390 -13.01 -12.61 -9.37
CA ILE A 390 -13.57 -13.96 -9.32
C ILE A 390 -13.33 -14.70 -10.65
N LEU A 391 -13.60 -14.04 -11.78
CA LEU A 391 -13.32 -14.59 -13.10
C LEU A 391 -11.85 -14.93 -13.27
N ARG A 392 -10.97 -14.05 -12.80
CA ARG A 392 -9.54 -14.31 -12.83
C ARG A 392 -9.15 -15.52 -11.98
N VAL A 393 -9.74 -15.70 -10.80
CA VAL A 393 -9.51 -16.88 -9.95
C VAL A 393 -10.04 -18.16 -10.61
N VAL A 394 -11.22 -18.11 -11.24
CA VAL A 394 -11.78 -19.25 -12.00
C VAL A 394 -10.84 -19.64 -13.15
N ALA A 395 -10.39 -18.65 -13.94
CA ALA A 395 -9.46 -18.89 -15.04
C ALA A 395 -8.12 -19.47 -14.53
N GLU A 396 -7.63 -19.00 -13.38
CA GLU A 396 -6.42 -19.54 -12.76
C GLU A 396 -6.62 -20.99 -12.27
N ALA A 397 -7.78 -21.31 -11.69
CA ALA A 397 -8.11 -22.67 -11.27
C ALA A 397 -8.23 -23.65 -12.45
N GLU A 398 -8.80 -23.18 -13.57
CA GLU A 398 -8.98 -23.97 -14.80
C GLU A 398 -7.69 -24.09 -15.64
N SER A 399 -6.70 -23.24 -15.39
CA SER A 399 -5.44 -23.23 -16.14
C SER A 399 -4.60 -24.51 -15.99
N GLY A 400 -4.86 -25.34 -14.97
CA GLY A 400 -4.09 -26.55 -14.68
C GLY A 400 -2.75 -26.31 -13.97
N ARG A 401 -2.31 -25.05 -13.79
CA ARG A 401 -1.00 -24.72 -13.19
C ARG A 401 -0.84 -25.28 -11.77
N TRP A 402 -1.88 -25.20 -10.96
CA TRP A 402 -1.84 -25.67 -9.57
C TRP A 402 -1.75 -27.18 -9.47
N GLN A 403 -2.47 -27.89 -10.35
CA GLN A 403 -2.43 -29.34 -10.43
C GLN A 403 -1.04 -29.81 -10.90
N VAL A 404 -0.43 -29.15 -11.88
CA VAL A 404 0.96 -29.42 -12.27
C VAL A 404 1.94 -29.19 -11.12
N LYS A 405 1.78 -28.10 -10.35
CA LYS A 405 2.60 -27.82 -9.17
C LYS A 405 2.43 -28.86 -8.05
N GLN A 406 1.25 -29.48 -7.92
CA GLN A 406 1.08 -30.60 -6.99
C GLN A 406 1.77 -31.87 -7.50
N LEU A 407 1.75 -32.10 -8.82
CA LEU A 407 2.45 -33.26 -9.41
C LEU A 407 3.97 -33.16 -9.20
N THR A 408 4.56 -31.96 -9.21
CA THR A 408 5.99 -31.78 -8.91
C THR A 408 6.37 -32.21 -7.49
N GLU A 409 5.43 -32.18 -6.53
CA GLU A 409 5.69 -32.61 -5.15
C GLU A 409 5.71 -34.15 -5.00
N SER A 410 5.04 -34.86 -5.89
CA SER A 410 4.83 -36.32 -5.79
C SER A 410 5.62 -37.13 -6.83
N TYR A 411 5.99 -36.53 -7.95
CA TYR A 411 6.57 -37.22 -9.10
C TYR A 411 7.87 -36.54 -9.53
N VAL A 412 8.89 -37.35 -9.82
CA VAL A 412 10.15 -36.90 -10.44
C VAL A 412 10.07 -36.99 -11.97
N ARG A 413 9.37 -38.00 -12.49
CA ARG A 413 9.16 -38.20 -13.93
C ARG A 413 7.71 -38.60 -14.19
N LEU A 414 7.10 -37.99 -15.20
CA LEU A 414 5.71 -38.24 -15.55
C LEU A 414 5.49 -38.02 -17.07
N GLY A 415 4.70 -38.87 -17.71
CA GLY A 415 4.39 -38.71 -19.14
C GLY A 415 3.39 -37.57 -19.41
N LEU A 416 3.47 -36.91 -20.58
CA LEU A 416 2.53 -35.85 -20.96
C LEU A 416 1.06 -36.31 -20.90
N SER A 417 0.78 -37.54 -21.36
CA SER A 417 -0.59 -38.07 -21.34
C SER A 417 -1.07 -38.38 -19.91
N GLU A 418 -0.19 -38.76 -19.00
CA GLU A 418 -0.52 -38.97 -17.59
C GLU A 418 -0.82 -37.64 -16.89
N ILE A 419 -0.06 -36.58 -17.21
CA ILE A 419 -0.34 -35.22 -16.77
C ILE A 419 -1.70 -34.76 -17.33
N GLY A 420 -1.96 -34.98 -18.62
CA GLY A 420 -3.24 -34.63 -19.25
C GLY A 420 -4.42 -35.36 -18.62
N LYS A 421 -4.25 -36.61 -18.20
CA LYS A 421 -5.25 -37.36 -17.42
C LYS A 421 -5.45 -36.77 -16.02
N ALA A 422 -4.37 -36.43 -15.32
CA ALA A 422 -4.44 -35.79 -14.01
C ALA A 422 -5.13 -34.41 -14.05
N LEU A 423 -4.97 -33.68 -15.16
CA LEU A 423 -5.66 -32.41 -15.42
C LEU A 423 -7.12 -32.56 -15.87
N GLY A 424 -7.56 -33.79 -16.18
CA GLY A 424 -8.87 -34.05 -16.76
C GLY A 424 -9.03 -33.58 -18.21
N TRP A 425 -7.91 -33.29 -18.89
CA TRP A 425 -7.87 -32.88 -20.30
C TRP A 425 -7.88 -34.08 -21.25
N ILE A 426 -7.47 -35.25 -20.76
CA ILE A 426 -7.43 -36.52 -21.50
C ILE A 426 -8.18 -37.59 -20.69
N ARG A 427 -9.04 -38.38 -21.34
CA ARG A 427 -9.73 -39.54 -20.73
C ARG A 427 -9.12 -40.85 -21.21
N ASP A 428 -9.29 -41.92 -20.44
CA ASP A 428 -8.73 -43.24 -20.76
C ASP A 428 -9.23 -43.83 -22.09
N ASN A 429 -10.42 -43.41 -22.56
CA ASN A 429 -11.05 -43.91 -23.79
C ASN A 429 -11.10 -42.87 -24.93
N ASP A 430 -10.34 -41.77 -24.83
CA ASP A 430 -10.37 -40.74 -25.87
C ASP A 430 -9.67 -41.23 -27.15
N PRO A 431 -10.19 -40.88 -28.34
CA PRO A 431 -9.57 -41.27 -29.61
C PRO A 431 -8.20 -40.61 -29.77
N ALA A 432 -7.27 -41.29 -30.43
CA ALA A 432 -5.89 -40.83 -30.66
C ALA A 432 -5.70 -39.33 -31.04
N PRO A 433 -6.50 -38.72 -31.94
CA PRO A 433 -6.35 -37.29 -32.25
C PRO A 433 -6.66 -36.36 -31.08
N VAL A 434 -7.56 -36.74 -30.17
CA VAL A 434 -7.91 -35.95 -28.98
C VAL A 434 -6.79 -36.04 -27.94
N VAL A 435 -6.22 -37.24 -27.77
CA VAL A 435 -5.05 -37.46 -26.89
C VAL A 435 -3.87 -36.60 -27.36
N GLN A 436 -3.57 -36.60 -28.66
CA GLN A 436 -2.49 -35.77 -29.23
C GLN A 436 -2.72 -34.27 -29.04
N GLN A 437 -3.96 -33.80 -29.17
CA GLN A 437 -4.29 -32.40 -28.91
C GLN A 437 -4.13 -32.06 -27.41
N GLY A 438 -4.57 -32.95 -26.52
CA GLY A 438 -4.38 -32.82 -25.08
C GLY A 438 -2.91 -32.74 -24.69
N ASP A 439 -2.09 -33.66 -25.22
CA ASP A 439 -0.63 -33.69 -24.99
C ASP A 439 0.04 -32.39 -25.46
N GLN A 440 -0.37 -31.85 -26.62
CA GLN A 440 0.11 -30.55 -27.11
C GLN A 440 -0.29 -29.39 -26.19
N SER A 441 -1.52 -29.38 -25.67
CA SER A 441 -1.97 -28.38 -24.70
C SER A 441 -1.19 -28.47 -23.38
N VAL A 442 -0.94 -29.69 -22.88
CA VAL A 442 -0.12 -29.91 -21.67
C VAL A 442 1.30 -29.43 -21.91
N ARG A 443 1.89 -29.77 -23.06
CA ARG A 443 3.24 -29.31 -23.44
C ARG A 443 3.33 -27.80 -23.50
N ALA A 444 2.33 -27.13 -24.09
CA ALA A 444 2.28 -25.67 -24.14
C ALA A 444 2.17 -25.05 -22.74
N LEU A 445 1.33 -25.61 -21.86
CA LEU A 445 1.23 -25.18 -20.46
C LEU A 445 2.57 -25.33 -19.73
N LEU A 446 3.21 -26.49 -19.84
CA LEU A 446 4.49 -26.76 -19.19
C LEU A 446 5.60 -25.84 -19.70
N LEU A 447 5.69 -25.63 -21.01
CA LEU A 447 6.65 -24.68 -21.59
C LEU A 447 6.43 -23.27 -21.05
N GLN A 448 5.18 -22.81 -20.96
CA GLN A 448 4.87 -21.52 -20.36
C GLN A 448 5.24 -21.46 -18.88
N MET A 449 5.04 -22.55 -18.12
CA MET A 449 5.42 -22.62 -16.71
C MET A 449 6.94 -22.62 -16.52
N ILE A 450 7.68 -23.31 -17.37
CA ILE A 450 9.15 -23.30 -17.38
C ILE A 450 9.68 -21.91 -17.77
N GLU A 451 9.13 -21.30 -18.83
CA GLU A 451 9.52 -19.95 -19.29
C GLU A 451 9.25 -18.88 -18.23
N SER A 452 8.12 -18.98 -17.53
CA SER A 452 7.79 -18.10 -16.40
C SER A 452 8.49 -18.48 -15.09
N LYS A 453 9.41 -19.47 -15.11
CA LYS A 453 10.12 -19.99 -13.94
C LYS A 453 9.21 -20.44 -12.78
N THR A 454 7.96 -20.80 -13.06
CA THR A 454 7.03 -21.29 -12.02
C THR A 454 7.30 -22.74 -11.63
N ILE A 455 7.92 -23.52 -12.52
CA ILE A 455 8.42 -24.89 -12.24
C ILE A 455 9.80 -25.06 -12.86
N ASN A 456 10.64 -25.88 -12.22
CA ASN A 456 11.89 -26.35 -12.80
C ASN A 456 11.69 -27.75 -13.41
N ALA A 457 11.57 -27.81 -14.74
CA ALA A 457 11.31 -29.08 -15.42
C ALA A 457 11.95 -29.10 -16.81
N SER A 458 12.26 -30.29 -17.31
CA SER A 458 12.72 -30.52 -18.68
C SER A 458 11.85 -31.55 -19.40
N ILE A 459 11.51 -31.28 -20.66
CA ILE A 459 10.67 -32.16 -21.50
C ILE A 459 11.57 -32.94 -22.45
N SER A 460 11.55 -34.27 -22.38
CA SER A 460 12.29 -35.17 -23.28
C SER A 460 11.61 -35.30 -24.66
N ALA A 461 12.34 -35.83 -25.65
CA ALA A 461 11.79 -36.17 -26.96
C ALA A 461 10.76 -37.32 -26.90
N ASP A 462 10.82 -38.15 -25.86
CA ASP A 462 9.88 -39.27 -25.62
C ASP A 462 8.60 -38.83 -24.87
N ASP A 463 8.29 -37.53 -24.85
CA ASP A 463 7.13 -36.94 -24.16
C ASP A 463 7.05 -37.26 -22.64
N ILE A 464 8.22 -37.47 -22.03
CA ILE A 464 8.40 -37.60 -20.58
C ILE A 464 8.89 -36.26 -20.01
N VAL A 465 8.20 -35.78 -19.00
CA VAL A 465 8.57 -34.60 -18.22
C VAL A 465 9.37 -35.05 -17.02
N THR A 466 10.57 -34.50 -16.85
CA THR A 466 11.37 -34.67 -15.64
C THR A 466 11.30 -33.38 -14.82
N PHE A 467 10.77 -33.49 -13.61
CA PHE A 467 10.75 -32.42 -12.63
C PHE A 467 12.08 -32.46 -11.87
N HIS A 468 12.73 -31.31 -11.80
CA HIS A 468 13.95 -31.15 -11.01
C HIS A 468 13.53 -30.52 -9.68
N ASP A 469 14.06 -31.03 -8.57
CA ASP A 469 13.89 -30.34 -7.29
C ASP A 469 14.40 -28.90 -7.43
N ASN A 470 13.71 -27.97 -6.79
CA ASN A 470 14.12 -26.57 -6.79
C ASN A 470 15.58 -26.50 -6.33
N ASP A 471 16.46 -26.04 -7.22
CA ASP A 471 17.81 -25.64 -6.82
C ASP A 471 17.65 -24.62 -5.68
N PRO A 472 18.50 -24.62 -4.65
CA PRO A 472 18.49 -23.59 -3.60
C PRO A 472 18.61 -22.16 -4.17
N ASP A 473 19.00 -22.02 -5.44
CA ASP A 473 18.99 -20.78 -6.20
C ASP A 473 17.56 -20.25 -6.51
N VAL A 474 16.52 -21.09 -6.51
CA VAL A 474 15.11 -20.69 -6.74
C VAL A 474 14.45 -20.15 -5.47
N GLU A 475 14.77 -20.69 -4.29
CA GLU A 475 14.36 -20.08 -3.00
C GLU A 475 15.04 -18.71 -2.82
N LEU A 476 16.27 -18.57 -3.32
CA LEU A 476 16.97 -17.30 -3.39
C LEU A 476 16.34 -16.35 -4.42
N GLU A 477 15.90 -16.83 -5.60
CA GLU A 477 15.14 -16.05 -6.59
C GLU A 477 13.75 -15.60 -6.09
N GLU A 478 13.05 -16.43 -5.31
CA GLU A 478 11.77 -16.07 -4.71
C GLU A 478 11.94 -15.03 -3.58
N LEU A 479 13.08 -15.07 -2.85
CA LEU A 479 13.53 -13.97 -2.00
C LEU A 479 13.92 -12.74 -2.85
N LEU A 480 14.58 -12.90 -4.00
CA LEU A 480 14.93 -11.78 -4.90
C LEU A 480 13.71 -11.10 -5.53
N GLU A 481 12.60 -11.80 -5.78
CA GLU A 481 11.34 -11.16 -6.19
C GLU A 481 10.74 -10.31 -5.07
N GLN A 482 10.98 -10.68 -3.82
CA GLN A 482 10.57 -9.95 -2.62
C GLN A 482 11.49 -8.75 -2.32
N PHE A 483 12.77 -8.79 -2.72
CA PHE A 483 13.79 -7.80 -2.38
C PHE A 483 14.43 -7.04 -3.57
N GLY A 484 14.07 -7.35 -4.83
CA GLY A 484 14.48 -6.65 -6.06
C GLY A 484 15.52 -7.37 -6.94
N GLU A 485 15.38 -7.26 -8.26
CA GLU A 485 16.35 -7.80 -9.25
C GLU A 485 17.56 -6.87 -9.48
N PRO A 486 18.81 -7.40 -9.49
CA PRO A 486 19.97 -6.72 -10.05
C PRO A 486 20.14 -7.01 -11.56
N PRO A 487 20.94 -6.21 -12.29
CA PRO A 487 21.25 -6.47 -13.70
C PRO A 487 22.04 -7.78 -13.89
N ALA A 488 21.81 -8.43 -15.03
CA ALA A 488 22.13 -9.84 -15.28
C ALA A 488 23.60 -10.25 -15.06
N GLY A 489 23.76 -11.38 -14.35
CA GLY A 489 24.94 -12.26 -14.41
C GLY A 489 25.91 -12.13 -13.23
N GLN A 490 25.57 -12.71 -12.07
CA GLN A 490 26.48 -13.29 -11.05
C GLN A 490 25.71 -13.62 -9.76
N SER A 491 25.64 -14.90 -9.39
CA SER A 491 25.03 -15.42 -8.16
C SER A 491 25.71 -14.95 -6.85
N SER A 492 26.87 -14.28 -6.92
CA SER A 492 27.55 -13.70 -5.75
C SER A 492 27.00 -12.33 -5.32
N HIS A 493 26.29 -11.62 -6.21
CA HIS A 493 25.79 -10.26 -5.95
C HIS A 493 24.41 -10.25 -5.27
N THR A 494 23.70 -11.37 -5.29
CA THR A 494 22.34 -11.57 -4.73
C THR A 494 22.37 -11.79 -3.22
N LEU A 495 23.31 -12.59 -2.70
CA LEU A 495 23.58 -12.65 -1.26
C LEU A 495 23.99 -11.27 -0.74
N SER A 496 24.80 -10.54 -1.52
CA SER A 496 25.25 -9.20 -1.15
C SER A 496 24.09 -8.20 -1.07
N SER A 497 23.10 -8.26 -1.98
CA SER A 497 21.92 -7.39 -1.91
C SER A 497 21.01 -7.74 -0.74
N VAL A 498 20.75 -9.03 -0.49
CA VAL A 498 19.99 -9.47 0.69
C VAL A 498 20.70 -9.09 1.99
N LEU A 499 22.03 -9.27 2.07
CA LEU A 499 22.81 -8.84 3.22
C LEU A 499 22.80 -7.31 3.39
N THR A 500 22.85 -6.56 2.29
CA THR A 500 22.72 -5.09 2.33
C THR A 500 21.36 -4.67 2.86
N GLU A 501 20.29 -5.36 2.43
CA GLU A 501 18.93 -5.10 2.92
C GLU A 501 18.78 -5.47 4.40
N ILE A 502 19.31 -6.61 4.84
CA ILE A 502 19.37 -7.00 6.26
C ILE A 502 20.14 -5.96 7.06
N GLN A 503 21.27 -5.47 6.55
CA GLN A 503 22.06 -4.40 7.19
C GLN A 503 21.25 -3.10 7.30
N ASN A 504 20.54 -2.71 6.23
CA ASN A 504 19.67 -1.53 6.24
C ASN A 504 18.54 -1.66 7.26
N GLN A 505 17.85 -2.81 7.30
CA GLN A 505 16.79 -3.09 8.26
C GLN A 505 17.32 -3.13 9.69
N THR A 506 18.51 -3.72 9.90
CA THR A 506 19.17 -3.73 11.23
C THR A 506 19.52 -2.32 11.68
N ALA A 507 20.06 -1.48 10.78
CA ALA A 507 20.36 -0.09 11.08
C ALA A 507 19.09 0.71 11.40
N GLN A 508 18.00 0.49 10.67
CA GLN A 508 16.70 1.11 10.98
C GLN A 508 16.15 0.68 12.33
N LEU A 509 16.21 -0.62 12.65
CA LEU A 509 15.79 -1.15 13.95
C LEU A 509 16.62 -0.52 15.08
N GLN A 510 17.93 -0.37 14.90
CA GLN A 510 18.79 0.30 15.88
C GLN A 510 18.37 1.76 16.11
N ILE A 511 18.08 2.51 15.03
CA ILE A 511 17.58 3.90 15.14
C ILE A 511 16.25 3.94 15.90
N LEU A 512 15.32 3.02 15.63
CA LEU A 512 14.03 2.94 16.32
C LEU A 512 14.19 2.55 17.80
N GLU A 513 15.13 1.65 18.12
CA GLU A 513 15.48 1.30 19.50
C GLU A 513 16.04 2.52 20.25
N GLU A 514 16.94 3.28 19.63
CA GLU A 514 17.51 4.51 20.20
C GLU A 514 16.42 5.57 20.44
N GLN A 515 15.53 5.79 19.47
CA GLN A 515 14.38 6.70 19.63
C GLN A 515 13.42 6.24 20.74
N THR A 516 13.17 4.94 20.84
CA THR A 516 12.33 4.37 21.90
C THR A 516 12.97 4.54 23.27
N ALA A 517 14.28 4.32 23.38
CA ALA A 517 15.06 4.51 24.60
C ALA A 517 15.10 5.98 25.06
N GLN A 518 15.15 6.92 24.12
CA GLN A 518 15.09 8.36 24.39
C GLN A 518 13.68 8.85 24.72
N SER A 519 12.65 8.05 24.49
CA SER A 519 11.26 8.47 24.69
C SER A 519 10.96 8.75 26.16
N LYS A 520 10.29 9.89 26.43
CA LYS A 520 9.91 10.29 27.80
C LYS A 520 9.08 9.23 28.52
N ARG A 521 8.25 8.47 27.81
CA ARG A 521 7.44 7.38 28.40
C ARG A 521 8.32 6.23 28.86
N PHE A 522 9.30 5.80 28.05
CA PHE A 522 10.27 4.78 28.44
C PHE A 522 11.09 5.24 29.65
N LEU A 523 11.65 6.45 29.59
CA LEU A 523 12.40 7.01 30.73
C LEU A 523 11.53 7.14 31.99
N THR A 524 10.25 7.55 31.85
CA THR A 524 9.33 7.61 33.01
C THR A 524 9.00 6.23 33.56
N GLN A 525 8.88 5.21 32.72
CA GLN A 525 8.59 3.84 33.14
C GLN A 525 9.81 3.15 33.75
N VAL A 526 11.01 3.38 33.21
CA VAL A 526 12.29 2.99 33.79
C VAL A 526 12.51 3.69 35.12
N VAL A 527 12.30 5.00 35.21
CA VAL A 527 12.40 5.77 36.47
C VAL A 527 11.35 5.33 37.49
N LYS A 528 10.11 5.00 37.08
CA LYS A 528 9.11 4.41 37.98
C LYS A 528 9.52 3.03 38.51
N ASN A 529 10.14 2.20 37.67
CA ASN A 529 10.68 0.90 38.08
C ASN A 529 11.92 1.03 38.97
N ILE A 530 12.70 2.10 38.85
CA ILE A 530 13.85 2.40 39.73
C ILE A 530 13.41 3.06 41.05
N GLY A 531 12.37 3.91 41.01
CA GLY A 531 11.86 4.65 42.18
C GLY A 531 10.91 3.86 43.07
N SER A 532 10.37 2.73 42.59
CA SER A 532 9.47 1.86 43.35
C SER A 532 10.20 0.67 43.95
N GLY A 533 11.14 0.93 44.88
CA GLY A 533 11.49 0.08 46.02
C GLY A 533 12.10 -1.30 45.74
N GLY A 534 13.22 -1.58 46.41
CA GLY A 534 13.86 -2.90 46.47
C GLY A 534 12.86 -4.03 46.65
N GLY A 535 12.73 -4.85 45.61
CA GLY A 535 11.85 -6.00 45.57
C GLY A 535 12.26 -6.89 44.42
N SER A 536 13.03 -7.92 44.74
CA SER A 536 13.39 -9.01 43.84
C SER A 536 12.14 -9.57 43.16
N ALA A 537 11.97 -9.29 41.87
CA ALA A 537 11.06 -10.03 41.00
C ALA A 537 11.77 -10.23 39.65
N GLY A 538 12.10 -11.48 39.35
CA GLY A 538 12.88 -11.88 38.19
C GLY A 538 12.20 -11.51 36.87
N PHE A 539 12.94 -10.80 36.02
CA PHE A 539 12.66 -10.76 34.59
C PHE A 539 13.30 -11.99 33.93
N PRO A 540 12.58 -12.74 33.09
CA PRO A 540 13.17 -13.79 32.28
C PRO A 540 13.78 -13.18 31.02
N GLY A 541 15.09 -13.38 30.85
CA GLY A 541 15.70 -13.57 29.53
C GLY A 541 16.22 -12.33 28.81
N GLY A 542 17.56 -12.17 28.83
CA GLY A 542 18.33 -11.93 27.61
C GLY A 542 18.63 -10.48 27.22
N TYR A 543 19.55 -9.83 27.91
CA TYR A 543 20.37 -8.77 27.30
C TYR A 543 21.76 -9.33 26.98
N PRO A 544 22.33 -9.09 25.78
CA PRO A 544 23.71 -9.41 25.51
C PRO A 544 24.61 -8.42 26.25
N GLN A 545 25.49 -8.99 27.05
CA GLN A 545 26.50 -8.34 27.88
C GLN A 545 27.67 -7.88 27.00
N SER A 546 27.72 -6.59 26.64
CA SER A 546 28.91 -6.01 26.02
C SER A 546 28.97 -4.50 26.18
N PHE A 547 29.13 -4.04 27.42
CA PHE A 547 29.72 -2.74 27.75
C PHE A 547 30.31 -2.83 29.16
N MET A 548 31.55 -3.32 29.28
CA MET A 548 32.53 -2.96 30.32
C MET A 548 33.86 -3.70 30.04
N MET A 549 34.71 -3.08 29.23
CA MET A 549 36.17 -3.05 29.43
C MET A 549 36.48 -1.60 29.80
N GLY A 550 37.35 -1.23 30.72
CA GLY A 550 38.35 -1.94 31.51
C GLY A 550 39.23 -0.83 32.10
N GLY A 551 39.59 -0.93 33.38
CA GLY A 551 40.39 0.09 34.04
C GLY A 551 40.56 -0.23 35.52
N GLY A 552 41.40 -1.19 35.84
CA GLY A 552 41.81 -1.52 37.20
C GLY A 552 43.21 -1.00 37.51
N ALA A 553 43.40 -0.54 38.76
CA ALA A 553 44.58 -0.66 39.63
C ALA A 553 44.47 0.45 40.71
N SER A 554 44.06 0.13 41.93
CA SER A 554 44.91 -0.27 43.08
C SER A 554 45.63 0.92 43.70
N TRP A 555 45.28 1.27 44.95
CA TRP A 555 46.19 1.56 46.07
C TRP A 555 45.41 1.41 47.40
N VAL A 556 46.10 0.88 48.40
CA VAL A 556 45.67 0.53 49.77
C VAL A 556 46.32 1.48 50.77
N GLY A 557 45.67 1.70 51.91
CA GLY A 557 46.21 2.28 53.16
C GLY A 557 46.06 3.81 53.25
N ASP A 558 45.78 4.45 54.37
CA ASP A 558 45.69 4.08 55.78
C ASP A 558 44.86 5.18 56.50
N ASP A 559 44.30 4.82 57.67
CA ASP A 559 44.06 5.58 58.90
C ASP A 559 44.03 7.13 58.89
N GLU A 560 42.95 7.73 59.43
CA GLU A 560 42.97 8.47 60.71
C GLU A 560 41.72 9.37 60.92
N GLU A 561 41.23 9.30 62.17
CA GLU A 561 40.61 10.35 62.99
C GLU A 561 39.55 11.33 62.45
N GLY A 562 38.35 11.19 63.04
CA GLY A 562 37.84 12.25 63.91
C GLY A 562 36.83 13.26 63.36
N PRO A 563 35.98 13.88 64.23
CA PRO A 563 34.56 14.09 63.95
C PRO A 563 34.14 15.57 64.01
N LEU A 564 32.80 15.80 63.98
CA LEU A 564 32.08 17.03 64.38
C LEU A 564 31.89 18.04 63.23
N VAL A 565 30.77 18.76 63.05
CA VAL A 565 29.68 19.12 63.96
C VAL A 565 28.47 19.64 63.15
N TYR A 566 27.28 19.55 63.76
CA TYR A 566 26.04 20.34 63.59
C TYR A 566 26.11 21.56 62.65
N GLY A 567 25.15 21.86 61.77
CA GLY A 567 23.70 21.70 61.85
C GLY A 567 23.05 23.09 61.75
N HIS A 568 22.02 23.28 60.92
CA HIS A 568 20.89 24.15 61.25
C HIS A 568 19.76 23.99 60.23
N ASP A 569 18.61 23.63 60.79
CA ASP A 569 17.28 23.78 60.22
C ASP A 569 16.85 25.26 60.17
N ASP A 570 15.66 25.43 59.59
CA ASP A 570 14.74 26.57 59.61
C ASP A 570 14.93 27.62 58.52
N SER A 571 14.08 27.62 57.49
CA SER A 571 12.64 27.95 57.50
C SER A 571 12.39 29.43 57.80
N MET A 572 11.81 30.12 56.81
CA MET A 572 10.67 31.05 56.90
C MET A 572 10.77 32.27 55.97
N TYR A 573 9.67 32.47 55.23
CA TYR A 573 9.11 33.72 54.71
C TYR A 573 10.02 34.66 53.90
N SER A 574 9.86 34.68 52.58
CA SER A 574 9.03 35.67 51.86
C SER A 574 8.99 35.41 50.36
#